data_AF-A0A1Y3EBD1-F1
#
_entry.id   AF-A0A1Y3EBD1-F1
#
_cell.length_a   1.000
_cell.length_b   1.000
_cell.length_c   1.000
_cell.angle_alpha   90.00
_cell.angle_beta   90.00
_cell.angle_gamma   90.00
#
_symmetry.space_group_name_H-M   'P 1'
#
loop_
_entity.id
_entity.type
_entity.pdbx_description
1 polymer ?
#
loop_
_entity_poly.entity_id
_entity_poly.type
_entity_poly.pdbx_seq_one_letter_code
_entity_poly.pdbx_strand_id
1 'polypeptide(L)'
;MKPTPNILEEQNLALSFCGCGFLGVYHLGSAVCFKRYGPSLLKRFSRTGGASAGSLVSALLVCNDSKLIECYHDILELANIVRNLKYGLLTPGFSLHKHLRMLIEKYISDDSHSKADGKVFISVSNFTSLTNKLISQYRSKEDLVNVRSLVVCLI
;
A
#
# COMPACT_ATOMS: atom_id res chain seq x y z
N MET A 1 -0.10 -15.46 39.36
CA MET A 1 0.70 -15.09 38.17
C MET A 1 -0.21 -15.15 36.96
N LYS A 2 -0.38 -14.05 36.22
CA LYS A 2 -0.97 -14.13 34.86
C LYS A 2 0.06 -14.88 33.99
N PRO A 3 -0.36 -15.88 33.19
CA PRO A 3 0.57 -16.56 32.30
C PRO A 3 1.19 -15.54 31.36
N THR A 4 2.50 -15.59 31.21
CA THR A 4 3.24 -14.80 30.22
C THR A 4 2.71 -15.21 28.85
N PRO A 5 2.13 -14.30 28.04
CA PRO A 5 1.58 -14.68 26.76
C PRO A 5 2.69 -15.26 25.88
N ASN A 6 2.44 -16.45 25.35
CA ASN A 6 3.38 -17.14 24.48
C ASN A 6 3.38 -16.42 23.14
N ILE A 7 4.37 -15.55 22.91
CA ILE A 7 4.51 -14.69 21.71
C ILE A 7 4.46 -15.51 20.40
N LEU A 8 4.69 -16.82 20.49
CA LEU A 8 4.67 -17.75 19.37
C LEU A 8 3.26 -18.19 18.93
N GLU A 9 2.24 -18.09 19.78
CA GLU A 9 0.86 -18.51 19.47
C GLU A 9 -0.09 -17.37 19.09
N GLU A 10 0.24 -16.12 19.41
CA GLU A 10 -0.64 -14.99 19.09
C GLU A 10 -0.49 -14.54 17.62
N GLN A 11 -1.57 -14.67 16.86
CA GLN A 11 -1.78 -14.03 15.55
C GLN A 11 -1.92 -12.51 15.72
N ASN A 12 -0.87 -11.83 16.19
CA ASN A 12 -0.94 -10.42 16.54
C ASN A 12 0.29 -9.61 16.07
N LEU A 13 0.93 -10.04 14.99
CA LEU A 13 1.97 -9.22 14.37
C LEU A 13 1.35 -8.18 13.45
N ALA A 14 1.98 -7.01 13.39
CA ALA A 14 1.66 -5.97 12.44
C ALA A 14 2.85 -5.74 11.50
N LEU A 15 2.58 -5.62 10.20
CA LEU A 15 3.57 -5.29 9.18
C LEU A 15 3.33 -3.86 8.69
N SER A 16 4.33 -3.00 8.72
CA SER A 16 4.20 -1.62 8.23
C SER A 16 5.22 -1.32 7.13
N PHE A 17 4.75 -0.67 6.07
CA PHE A 17 5.57 -0.17 4.97
C PHE A 17 5.61 1.36 4.99
N CYS A 18 6.81 1.94 5.00
CA CYS A 18 6.97 3.39 4.98
C CYS A 18 6.67 3.99 3.60
N GLY A 19 6.49 5.31 3.56
CA GLY A 19 6.40 6.05 2.30
C GLY A 19 7.78 6.27 1.69
N CYS A 20 7.93 5.97 0.40
CA CYS A 20 9.22 6.05 -0.28
C CYS A 20 9.13 6.35 -1.79
N GLY A 21 7.97 6.80 -2.29
CA GLY A 21 7.82 7.13 -3.71
C GLY A 21 8.05 5.92 -4.62
N PHE A 22 8.88 6.10 -5.66
CA PHE A 22 9.21 5.05 -6.64
C PHE A 22 10.14 3.99 -6.04
N LEU A 23 10.77 4.25 -4.88
CA LEU A 23 11.47 3.20 -4.12
C LEU A 23 10.48 2.19 -3.50
N GLY A 24 9.17 2.40 -3.65
CA GLY A 24 8.13 1.42 -3.32
C GLY A 24 8.31 0.06 -4.00
N VAL A 25 9.07 0.00 -5.09
CA VAL A 25 9.48 -1.27 -5.72
C VAL A 25 10.26 -2.19 -4.78
N TYR A 26 11.01 -1.65 -3.81
CA TYR A 26 11.66 -2.44 -2.77
C TYR A 26 10.64 -3.06 -1.81
N HIS A 27 9.58 -2.33 -1.46
CA HIS A 27 8.49 -2.88 -0.65
C HIS A 27 7.75 -4.00 -1.38
N LEU A 28 7.51 -3.87 -2.69
CA LEU A 28 6.96 -4.96 -3.52
C LEU A 28 7.87 -6.18 -3.54
N GLY A 29 9.19 -5.98 -3.71
CA GLY A 29 10.17 -7.06 -3.63
C GLY A 29 10.14 -7.79 -2.29
N SER A 30 10.09 -7.03 -1.18
CA SER A 30 9.93 -7.59 0.17
C SER A 30 8.62 -8.37 0.33
N ALA A 31 7.50 -7.84 -0.20
CA ALA A 31 6.20 -8.53 -0.17
C ALA A 31 6.23 -9.84 -0.97
N VAL A 32 6.85 -9.86 -2.14
CA VAL A 32 7.07 -11.09 -2.93
C VAL A 32 7.94 -12.09 -2.17
N CYS A 33 8.98 -11.63 -1.49
CA CYS A 33 9.84 -12.46 -0.65
C CYS A 33 9.05 -13.09 0.50
N PHE A 34 8.24 -12.30 1.23
CA PHE A 34 7.36 -12.83 2.28
C PHE A 34 6.39 -13.88 1.74
N LYS A 35 5.80 -13.65 0.57
CA LYS A 35 4.89 -14.61 -0.08
C LYS A 35 5.59 -15.92 -0.44
N ARG A 36 6.83 -15.84 -0.96
CA ARG A 36 7.57 -17.01 -1.45
C ARG A 36 8.24 -17.82 -0.34
N TYR A 37 8.85 -17.15 0.63
CA TYR A 37 9.73 -17.77 1.62
C TYR A 37 9.18 -17.73 3.05
N GLY A 38 8.17 -16.89 3.32
CA GLY A 38 7.59 -16.71 4.65
C GLY A 38 6.07 -16.87 4.73
N PRO A 39 5.42 -17.86 4.08
CA PRO A 39 3.97 -18.00 4.13
C PRO A 39 3.45 -18.21 5.57
N SER A 40 4.19 -18.93 6.41
CA SER A 40 3.86 -19.10 7.83
C SER A 40 3.96 -17.80 8.61
N LEU A 41 4.89 -16.90 8.25
CA LEU A 41 5.02 -15.57 8.85
C LEU A 41 3.89 -14.64 8.40
N LEU A 42 3.52 -14.69 7.12
CA LEU A 42 2.39 -13.91 6.59
C LEU A 42 1.08 -14.22 7.31
N LYS A 43 0.82 -15.48 7.65
CA LYS A 43 -0.36 -15.89 8.44
C LYS A 43 -0.39 -15.32 9.85
N ARG A 44 0.75 -14.88 10.39
CA ARG A 44 0.84 -14.26 11.73
C ARG A 44 0.59 -12.76 11.72
N PHE A 45 0.64 -12.12 10.54
CA PHE A 45 0.28 -10.71 10.41
C PHE A 45 -1.24 -10.57 10.39
N SER A 46 -1.82 -10.09 11.50
CA SER A 46 -3.23 -9.75 11.57
C SER A 46 -3.52 -8.36 11.01
N ARG A 47 -2.49 -7.52 10.93
CA ARG A 47 -2.59 -6.13 10.48
C ARG A 47 -1.44 -5.79 9.55
N THR A 48 -1.74 -5.04 8.51
CA THR A 48 -0.76 -4.41 7.63
C THR A 48 -1.04 -2.92 7.58
N GLY A 49 -0.02 -2.09 7.39
CA GLY A 49 -0.24 -0.68 7.18
C GLY A 49 0.83 -0.02 6.35
N GLY A 50 0.57 1.23 6.00
CA GLY A 50 1.58 2.05 5.37
C GLY A 50 1.12 3.45 5.02
N ALA A 51 2.05 4.21 4.46
CA ALA A 51 1.82 5.55 3.94
C ALA A 51 2.37 5.65 2.51
N SER A 52 1.76 6.48 1.67
CA SER A 52 2.22 6.70 0.29
C SER A 52 2.42 5.37 -0.48
N ALA A 53 3.59 5.13 -1.07
CA ALA A 53 3.92 3.85 -1.70
C ALA A 53 3.70 2.62 -0.79
N GLY A 54 3.99 2.73 0.51
CA GLY A 54 3.80 1.64 1.47
C GLY A 54 2.35 1.25 1.65
N SER A 55 1.41 2.21 1.59
CA SER A 55 -0.03 1.89 1.64
C SER A 55 -0.50 1.10 0.42
N LEU A 56 0.11 1.29 -0.75
CA LEU A 56 -0.22 0.50 -1.95
C LEU A 56 0.17 -0.95 -1.73
N VAL A 57 1.41 -1.17 -1.29
CA VAL A 57 1.95 -2.51 -1.06
C VAL A 57 1.18 -3.21 0.06
N SER A 58 0.87 -2.49 1.14
CA SER A 58 0.04 -3.01 2.24
C SER A 58 -1.34 -3.46 1.74
N ALA A 59 -2.04 -2.62 0.98
CA ALA A 59 -3.36 -2.94 0.44
C ALA A 59 -3.28 -4.11 -0.54
N LEU A 60 -2.30 -4.11 -1.44
CA LEU A 60 -2.11 -5.15 -2.45
C LEU A 60 -1.78 -6.50 -1.82
N LEU A 61 -0.92 -6.52 -0.80
CA LEU A 61 -0.55 -7.74 -0.08
C LEU A 61 -1.76 -8.41 0.59
N VAL A 62 -2.72 -7.62 1.09
CA VAL A 62 -3.94 -8.16 1.74
C VAL A 62 -5.04 -8.47 0.74
N CYS A 63 -5.26 -7.62 -0.25
CA CYS A 63 -6.42 -7.71 -1.14
C CYS A 63 -6.16 -8.63 -2.34
N ASN A 64 -4.96 -8.60 -2.89
CA ASN A 64 -4.62 -9.27 -4.15
C ASN A 64 -3.11 -9.55 -4.29
N ASP A 65 -2.58 -10.40 -3.41
CA ASP A 65 -1.16 -10.76 -3.35
C ASP A 65 -0.63 -11.46 -4.63
N SER A 66 -1.52 -11.94 -5.51
CA SER A 66 -1.17 -12.56 -6.79
C SER A 66 -0.63 -11.55 -7.80
N LYS A 67 -0.96 -10.27 -7.62
CA LYS A 67 -0.63 -9.19 -8.54
C LYS A 67 0.60 -8.37 -8.15
N LEU A 68 1.32 -8.76 -7.10
CA LEU A 68 2.51 -8.05 -6.61
C LEU A 68 3.59 -7.85 -7.70
N ILE A 69 3.86 -8.88 -8.52
CA ILE A 69 4.87 -8.81 -9.58
C ILE A 69 4.39 -7.93 -10.74
N GLU A 70 3.11 -8.02 -11.12
CA GLU A 70 2.54 -7.17 -12.17
C GLU A 70 2.59 -5.69 -11.75
N CYS A 71 2.21 -5.39 -10.51
CA CYS A 71 2.28 -4.05 -9.94
C CYS A 71 3.71 -3.50 -9.91
N TYR A 72 4.70 -4.35 -9.65
CA TYR A 72 6.12 -3.96 -9.72
C TYR A 72 6.51 -3.47 -11.12
N HIS A 73 6.11 -4.18 -12.17
CA HIS A 73 6.41 -3.79 -13.55
C HIS A 73 5.73 -2.48 -13.93
N ASP A 74 4.44 -2.32 -13.60
CA ASP A 74 3.70 -1.09 -13.90
C ASP A 74 4.28 0.14 -13.17
N ILE A 75 4.75 -0.02 -11.92
CA ILE A 75 5.39 1.09 -11.18
C ILE A 75 6.74 1.46 -11.79
N LEU A 76 7.52 0.47 -12.24
CA LEU A 76 8.77 0.73 -12.96
C LEU A 76 8.52 1.46 -14.28
N GLU A 77 7.49 1.05 -15.02
CA GLU A 77 7.10 1.73 -16.26
C GLU A 77 6.71 3.19 -15.98
N LEU A 78 5.87 3.43 -14.97
CA LEU A 78 5.51 4.79 -14.54
C LEU A 78 6.75 5.61 -14.13
N ALA A 79 7.68 5.01 -13.41
CA ALA A 79 8.94 5.67 -13.05
C ALA A 79 9.79 6.02 -14.28
N ASN A 80 9.81 5.15 -15.28
CA ASN A 80 10.51 5.39 -16.55
C ASN A 80 9.84 6.50 -17.36
N ILE A 81 8.51 6.53 -17.42
CA ILE A 81 7.75 7.62 -18.05
C ILE A 81 8.15 8.94 -17.39
N VAL A 82 8.05 9.04 -16.05
CA VAL A 82 8.39 10.27 -15.31
C VAL A 82 9.83 10.69 -15.54
N ARG A 83 10.79 9.75 -15.55
CA ARG A 83 12.21 10.04 -15.77
C ARG A 83 12.50 10.64 -17.14
N ASN A 84 11.74 10.25 -18.15
CA ASN A 84 11.92 10.72 -19.53
C ASN A 84 11.17 12.02 -19.83
N LEU A 85 10.35 12.54 -18.89
CA LEU A 85 9.72 13.83 -19.05
C LEU A 85 10.72 14.97 -18.82
N LYS A 86 10.64 16.02 -19.64
CA LYS A 86 11.56 17.18 -19.62
C LYS A 86 11.71 17.83 -18.23
N TYR A 87 10.63 17.89 -17.45
CA TYR A 87 10.63 18.45 -16.10
C TYR A 87 10.20 17.42 -15.05
N GLY A 88 10.30 16.13 -15.35
CA GLY A 88 9.84 15.05 -14.47
C GLY A 88 8.37 15.23 -14.08
N LEU A 89 8.09 15.14 -12.78
CA LEU A 89 6.76 15.34 -12.20
C LEU A 89 6.21 16.76 -12.37
N LEU A 90 7.06 17.75 -12.65
CA LEU A 90 6.66 19.14 -12.88
C LEU A 90 6.31 19.43 -14.34
N THR A 91 6.31 18.40 -15.19
CA THR A 91 5.99 18.55 -16.62
C THR A 91 4.53 18.98 -16.79
N PRO A 92 4.27 20.13 -17.44
CA PRO A 92 2.90 20.59 -17.66
C PRO A 92 2.04 19.55 -18.37
N GLY A 93 0.82 19.34 -17.87
CA GLY A 93 -0.13 18.36 -18.41
C GLY A 93 0.09 16.91 -17.93
N PHE A 94 1.24 16.58 -17.32
CA PHE A 94 1.42 15.29 -16.68
C PHE A 94 0.72 15.25 -15.32
N SER A 95 -0.07 14.20 -15.08
CA SER A 95 -0.73 13.98 -13.79
C SER A 95 -0.37 12.60 -13.25
N LEU A 96 0.56 12.58 -12.30
CA LEU A 96 0.91 11.37 -11.56
C LEU A 96 -0.31 10.78 -10.86
N HIS A 97 -1.15 11.63 -10.27
CA HIS A 97 -2.37 11.23 -9.59
C HIS A 97 -3.31 10.40 -10.49
N LYS A 98 -3.50 10.82 -11.75
CA LYS A 98 -4.32 10.06 -12.71
C LYS A 98 -3.73 8.68 -12.99
N HIS A 99 -2.41 8.59 -13.20
CA HIS A 99 -1.72 7.31 -13.44
C HIS A 99 -1.80 6.39 -12.22
N LEU A 100 -1.54 6.92 -11.02
CA LEU A 100 -1.65 6.15 -9.78
C LEU A 100 -3.09 5.67 -9.55
N ARG A 101 -4.10 6.50 -9.82
CA ARG A 101 -5.50 6.09 -9.71
C ARG A 101 -5.83 4.92 -10.64
N MET A 102 -5.43 4.99 -11.90
CA MET A 102 -5.61 3.88 -12.85
C MET A 102 -4.93 2.60 -12.38
N LEU A 103 -3.70 2.69 -11.83
CA LEU A 103 -3.00 1.53 -11.27
C LEU A 103 -3.76 0.94 -10.07
N ILE A 104 -4.19 1.78 -9.14
CA ILE A 104 -4.96 1.32 -7.98
C ILE A 104 -6.25 0.63 -8.44
N GLU A 105 -6.99 1.23 -9.36
CA GLU A 105 -8.23 0.66 -9.91
C GLU A 105 -8.00 -0.66 -10.66
N LYS A 106 -6.84 -0.82 -11.33
CA LYS A 106 -6.43 -2.07 -11.97
C LYS A 106 -6.22 -3.20 -10.95
N TYR A 107 -5.71 -2.89 -9.77
CA TYR A 107 -5.33 -3.91 -8.77
C TYR A 107 -6.35 -4.14 -7.65
N ILE A 108 -7.22 -3.17 -7.39
CA ILE A 108 -8.29 -3.24 -6.39
C ILE A 108 -9.58 -3.76 -7.04
N SER A 109 -9.91 -5.01 -6.72
CA SER A 109 -11.19 -5.65 -7.07
C SER A 109 -12.35 -5.16 -6.20
N ASP A 110 -13.59 -5.41 -6.60
CA ASP A 110 -14.78 -4.91 -5.91
C ASP A 110 -14.91 -5.44 -4.47
N ASP A 111 -14.40 -6.64 -4.17
CA ASP A 111 -14.37 -7.24 -2.84
C ASP A 111 -13.18 -6.81 -1.97
N SER A 112 -12.25 -6.01 -2.51
CA SER A 112 -11.02 -5.62 -1.81
C SER A 112 -11.28 -4.80 -0.54
N HIS A 113 -12.34 -3.98 -0.52
CA HIS A 113 -12.71 -3.20 0.67
C HIS A 113 -13.04 -4.09 1.86
N SER A 114 -13.78 -5.19 1.65
CA SER A 114 -14.12 -6.14 2.72
C SER A 114 -12.90 -6.93 3.21
N LYS A 115 -11.93 -7.21 2.32
CA LYS A 115 -10.66 -7.85 2.70
C LYS A 115 -9.76 -6.91 3.50
N ALA A 116 -9.77 -5.62 3.16
CA ALA A 116 -8.96 -4.60 3.79
C ALA A 116 -9.52 -4.14 5.14
N ASP A 117 -10.83 -4.20 5.34
CA ASP A 117 -11.52 -3.71 6.54
C ASP A 117 -10.97 -4.34 7.82
N GLY A 118 -10.52 -3.50 8.75
CA GLY A 118 -9.89 -3.91 10.01
C GLY A 118 -8.49 -4.53 9.89
N LYS A 119 -7.97 -4.73 8.67
CA LYS A 119 -6.67 -5.39 8.41
C LYS A 119 -5.64 -4.49 7.76
N VAL A 120 -6.05 -3.52 6.96
CA VAL A 120 -5.16 -2.54 6.30
C VAL A 120 -5.30 -1.20 7.00
N PHE A 121 -4.18 -0.59 7.35
CA PHE A 121 -4.10 0.68 8.06
C PHE A 121 -3.35 1.70 7.20
N ILE A 122 -4.07 2.66 6.63
CA ILE A 122 -3.50 3.70 5.77
C ILE A 122 -3.31 4.97 6.58
N SER A 123 -2.06 5.43 6.68
CA SER A 123 -1.72 6.68 7.33
C SER A 123 -1.88 7.83 6.34
N VAL A 124 -2.73 8.81 6.68
CA VAL A 124 -3.01 9.99 5.85
C VAL A 124 -2.73 11.27 6.62
N SER A 125 -2.14 12.26 5.96
CA SER A 125 -1.89 13.57 6.53
C SER A 125 -2.95 14.55 6.04
N ASN A 126 -3.66 15.20 6.96
CA ASN A 126 -4.57 16.29 6.62
C ASN A 126 -3.76 17.58 6.44
N PHE A 127 -3.75 18.12 5.22
CA PHE A 127 -2.98 19.33 4.91
C PHE A 127 -3.49 20.57 5.63
N THR A 128 -4.81 20.70 5.82
CA THR A 128 -5.41 21.87 6.48
C THR A 128 -5.17 21.86 7.98
N SER A 129 -5.30 20.70 8.64
CA SER A 129 -5.11 20.60 10.08
C SER A 129 -3.69 20.21 10.50
N LEU A 130 -2.82 19.85 9.55
CA LEU A 130 -1.46 19.32 9.78
C LEU A 130 -1.41 18.13 10.74
N THR A 131 -2.50 17.37 10.83
CA THR A 131 -2.61 16.19 11.70
C THR A 131 -2.64 14.90 10.89
N ASN A 132 -2.08 13.85 11.48
CA ASN A 132 -2.15 12.52 10.93
C ASN A 132 -3.46 11.84 11.33
N LYS A 133 -4.04 11.06 10.42
CA LYS A 133 -5.16 10.16 10.68
C LYS A 133 -4.82 8.78 10.14
N LEU A 134 -5.19 7.75 10.89
CA LEU A 134 -5.06 6.37 10.46
C LEU A 134 -6.43 5.86 10.06
N ILE A 135 -6.57 5.40 8.82
CA ILE A 135 -7.82 4.87 8.28
C ILE A 135 -7.68 3.35 8.19
N SER A 136 -8.64 2.64 8.77
CA SER A 136 -8.67 1.17 8.79
C SER A 136 -10.06 0.58 8.55
N GLN A 137 -11.04 1.43 8.24
CA GLN A 137 -12.41 1.03 7.95
C GLN A 137 -12.77 1.46 6.54
N TYR A 138 -13.28 0.52 5.73
CA TYR A 138 -13.57 0.72 4.32
C TYR A 138 -14.98 0.19 4.01
N ARG A 139 -15.93 1.09 3.74
CA ARG A 139 -17.34 0.72 3.50
C ARG A 139 -17.64 0.41 2.04
N SER A 140 -16.75 0.83 1.14
CA SER A 140 -16.86 0.59 -0.30
C SER A 140 -15.48 0.50 -0.95
N LYS A 141 -15.43 -0.08 -2.17
CA LYS A 141 -14.22 -0.02 -3.01
C LYS A 141 -13.79 1.43 -3.24
N GLU A 142 -14.76 2.30 -3.50
CA GLU A 142 -14.52 3.71 -3.68
C GLU A 142 -13.87 4.31 -2.45
N ASP A 143 -14.23 3.92 -1.22
CA ASP A 143 -13.54 4.39 -0.01
C ASP A 143 -12.08 3.94 0.01
N LEU A 144 -11.77 2.70 -0.38
CA LEU A 144 -10.39 2.19 -0.41
C LEU A 144 -9.54 2.90 -1.48
N VAL A 145 -10.12 3.20 -2.64
CA VAL A 145 -9.49 3.99 -3.72
C VAL A 145 -9.39 5.48 -3.32
N ASN A 146 -10.43 6.01 -2.67
CA ASN A 146 -10.64 7.41 -2.27
C ASN A 146 -10.21 7.74 -0.85
N VAL A 147 -9.53 6.85 -0.12
CA VAL A 147 -8.67 7.23 1.02
C VAL A 147 -7.63 8.31 0.61
N ARG A 148 -7.63 8.63 -0.70
CA ARG A 148 -7.26 9.82 -1.47
C ARG A 148 -5.91 9.57 -2.14
N SER A 149 -5.95 8.68 -3.14
CA SER A 149 -4.85 8.35 -4.07
C SER A 149 -3.49 8.21 -3.41
N LEU A 150 -3.37 7.39 -2.36
CA LEU A 150 -2.10 7.12 -1.65
C LEU A 150 -1.27 8.39 -1.37
N VAL A 151 -1.89 9.44 -0.82
CA VAL A 151 -1.28 10.64 -0.18
C VAL A 151 0.18 10.92 -0.58
N VAL A 152 0.35 11.61 -1.71
CA VAL A 152 1.64 12.10 -2.28
C VAL A 152 2.76 11.03 -2.28
N CYS A 153 2.78 10.21 -3.32
CA CYS A 153 4.02 9.61 -3.78
C CYS A 153 4.81 10.69 -4.54
N LEU A 154 6.09 10.87 -4.17
CA LEU A 154 7.17 11.47 -4.97
C LEU A 154 7.39 12.98 -4.81
N ILE A 155 7.80 13.38 -3.60
CA ILE A 155 8.92 14.31 -3.49
C ILE A 155 10.08 13.51 -2.88
#